data_AF-A0A271IZF1-F1
#
_entry.id   AF-A0A271IZF1-F1
#
_cell.length_a   1.000
_cell.length_b   1.000
_cell.length_c   1.000
_cell.angle_alpha   90.00
_cell.angle_beta   90.00
_cell.angle_gamma   90.00
#
_symmetry.space_group_name_H-M   'P 1'
#
loop_
_entity.id
_entity.type
_entity.pdbx_description
1 polymer ?
#
loop_
_entity_poly.entity_id
_entity_poly.type
_entity_poly.pdbx_seq_one_letter_code
_entity_poly.pdbx_strand_id
1 'polypeptide(L)'
;MPTRTLSLPFEPVLRRVGAEADRLGVDAYAVGGAVRDALLGRDTTDLDVVAVGSGIELAKAVAKALGVKAPAVYEAFGTAAVTVPRARLGALLDEDGWDDADRLVLEFVGARKESYRSDSRKPIVEDGTLDDDLARRDFTVNALAASLNADSFGEIVDRFDGLGDLDAKVLRTPLDPAVTFEDDPLRMVRAARFAAQLGFDVAPEAVEAMAEAAGRIEIVSAERVTDELHKLLAAPVPSIGLGLLFRTGILEHILPEVTALAGVEEVGGRAHKDNFWHTLEVVDNLAHLQRGVGVGERADGYDLWLRWAALLHDIGKEPTKRWEPGTGWTFHGHEFLGPKKMIPPIFRRLKLPLGDPLDFVQTVVRLHHRPAALVDEDVTDSAVRRLLMDAGDDIEDLMLLVRADVTSKNARRVRRYLAGFDRVETRFAEVEERDRMRNWQPPVDGDEIQRRLGLGEGVAVGMLKEWVREAVLEGEVPNEHDPAWAYVLDRQAEAVRRGALFEEAVRTLRGPQRSAIGAVKEALFWDDVPEDEAAARAFVQSVVAEALAEREGD
;
A
#
# COMPACT_ATOMS: atom_id res chain seq x y z
N MET A 1 32.16 -26.34 20.47
CA MET A 1 30.74 -25.94 20.54
C MET A 1 29.94 -27.16 20.14
N PRO A 2 28.87 -27.57 20.86
CA PRO A 2 28.00 -28.63 20.34
C PRO A 2 27.43 -28.18 19.00
N THR A 3 27.59 -28.99 17.95
CA THR A 3 26.97 -28.75 16.64
C THR A 3 25.46 -28.80 16.86
N ARG A 4 24.77 -27.67 16.68
CA ARG A 4 23.31 -27.63 16.65
C ARG A 4 22.88 -28.23 15.31
N THR A 5 22.17 -29.36 15.36
CA THR A 5 21.49 -29.94 14.19
C THR A 5 20.07 -29.38 14.14
N LEU A 6 19.71 -28.76 13.03
CA LEU A 6 18.38 -28.22 12.76
C LEU A 6 17.53 -29.25 12.02
N SER A 7 16.28 -29.43 12.45
CA SER A 7 15.27 -30.07 11.59
C SER A 7 14.82 -29.05 10.57
N LEU A 8 15.06 -29.34 9.29
CA LEU A 8 14.73 -28.44 8.19
C LEU A 8 13.35 -28.76 7.63
N PRO A 9 12.56 -27.75 7.20
CA PRO A 9 11.32 -28.00 6.50
C PRO A 9 11.57 -28.78 5.21
N PHE A 10 10.62 -29.64 4.82
CA PHE A 10 10.74 -30.50 3.64
C PHE A 10 12.01 -31.38 3.64
N GLU A 11 12.39 -31.88 4.83
CA GLU A 11 13.61 -32.68 5.03
C GLU A 11 13.82 -33.79 3.97
N PRO A 12 12.81 -34.59 3.56
CA PRO A 12 13.00 -35.60 2.51
C PRO A 12 13.47 -35.02 1.17
N VAL A 13 12.97 -33.84 0.79
CA VAL A 13 13.38 -33.14 -0.43
C VAL A 13 14.81 -32.62 -0.28
N LEU A 14 15.13 -31.99 0.85
CA LEU A 14 16.47 -31.45 1.12
C LEU A 14 17.53 -32.55 1.24
N ARG A 15 17.20 -33.71 1.80
CA ARG A 15 18.09 -34.88 1.79
C ARG A 15 18.37 -35.37 0.37
N ARG A 16 17.42 -35.23 -0.55
CA ARG A 16 17.64 -35.53 -1.97
C ARG A 16 18.58 -34.52 -2.61
N VAL A 17 18.47 -33.24 -2.26
CA VAL A 17 19.42 -32.20 -2.68
C VAL A 17 20.83 -32.56 -2.22
N GLY A 18 21.00 -32.90 -0.95
CA GLY A 18 22.24 -33.39 -0.37
C GLY A 18 22.86 -34.56 -1.13
N ALA A 19 22.07 -35.59 -1.41
CA ALA A 19 22.56 -36.77 -2.12
C ALA A 19 23.04 -36.47 -3.54
N GLU A 20 22.43 -35.51 -4.25
CA GLU A 20 22.93 -35.07 -5.56
C GLU A 20 24.17 -34.17 -5.44
N ALA A 21 24.26 -33.35 -4.39
CA ALA A 21 25.46 -32.55 -4.10
C ALA A 21 26.68 -33.46 -3.84
N ASP A 22 26.51 -34.51 -3.01
CA ASP A 22 27.55 -35.51 -2.73
C ASP A 22 28.02 -36.22 -4.00
N ARG A 23 27.10 -36.55 -4.92
CA ARG A 23 27.44 -37.17 -6.22
C ARG A 23 28.22 -36.25 -7.14
N LEU A 24 27.93 -34.95 -7.08
CA LEU A 24 28.64 -33.93 -7.85
C LEU A 24 29.95 -33.51 -7.19
N GLY A 25 30.19 -33.91 -5.93
CA GLY A 25 31.37 -33.54 -5.16
C GLY A 25 31.38 -32.04 -4.79
N VAL A 26 30.20 -31.47 -4.53
CA VAL A 26 30.04 -30.07 -4.12
C VAL A 26 29.39 -29.99 -2.74
N ASP A 27 29.76 -28.96 -1.98
CA ASP A 27 29.10 -28.66 -0.72
C ASP A 27 27.81 -27.87 -0.99
N ALA A 28 26.71 -28.26 -0.35
CA ALA A 28 25.41 -27.61 -0.51
C ALA A 28 24.81 -27.22 0.84
N TYR A 29 24.23 -26.02 0.89
CA TYR A 29 23.70 -25.44 2.12
C TYR A 29 22.33 -24.84 1.86
N ALA A 30 21.37 -25.11 2.75
CA ALA A 30 20.19 -24.26 2.87
C ALA A 30 20.61 -22.96 3.58
N VAL A 31 20.14 -21.81 3.12
CA VAL A 31 20.61 -20.50 3.60
C VAL A 31 19.47 -19.50 3.77
N GLY A 32 19.75 -18.39 4.45
CA GLY A 32 18.85 -17.23 4.41
C GLY A 32 17.62 -17.36 5.30
N GLY A 33 16.51 -16.81 4.82
CA GLY A 33 15.25 -16.75 5.56
C GLY A 33 14.74 -18.13 5.96
N ALA A 34 14.96 -19.15 5.14
CA ALA A 34 14.53 -20.52 5.43
C ALA A 34 15.15 -21.08 6.72
N VAL A 35 16.45 -20.85 6.94
CA VAL A 35 17.14 -21.32 8.15
C VAL A 35 16.68 -20.54 9.38
N ARG A 36 16.58 -19.20 9.25
CA ARG A 36 16.07 -18.33 10.32
C ARG A 36 14.64 -18.70 10.72
N ASP A 37 13.77 -18.88 9.75
CA ASP A 37 12.34 -19.13 9.98
C ASP A 37 12.12 -20.52 10.57
N ALA A 38 12.87 -21.53 10.12
CA ALA A 38 12.90 -22.84 10.76
C ALA A 38 13.35 -22.77 12.24
N LEU A 39 14.38 -21.96 12.56
CA LEU A 39 14.84 -21.74 13.94
C LEU A 39 13.80 -21.01 14.80
N LEU A 40 12.97 -20.15 14.20
CA LEU A 40 11.87 -19.45 14.84
C LEU A 40 10.57 -20.29 14.92
N GLY A 41 10.54 -21.49 14.35
CA GLY A 41 9.36 -22.33 14.28
C GLY A 41 8.27 -21.76 13.36
N ARG A 42 8.66 -21.07 12.29
CA ARG A 42 7.78 -20.48 11.28
C ARG A 42 7.82 -21.33 10.01
N ASP A 43 6.67 -21.50 9.38
CA ASP A 43 6.58 -22.17 8.09
C ASP A 43 7.21 -21.30 6.98
N THR A 44 7.88 -21.95 6.04
CA THR A 44 8.44 -21.32 4.84
C THR A 44 8.22 -22.23 3.64
N THR A 45 7.88 -21.64 2.50
CA THR A 45 7.70 -22.35 1.22
C THR A 45 8.80 -22.07 0.22
N ASP A 46 9.66 -21.08 0.49
CA ASP A 46 10.77 -20.68 -0.35
C ASP A 46 12.08 -21.16 0.28
N LEU A 47 12.80 -22.03 -0.42
CA LEU A 47 14.06 -22.60 0.04
C LEU A 47 15.21 -22.19 -0.88
N ASP A 48 16.12 -21.39 -0.32
CA ASP A 48 17.35 -20.99 -0.98
C ASP A 48 18.46 -22.01 -0.69
N VAL A 49 19.10 -22.48 -1.75
CA VAL A 49 20.22 -23.43 -1.72
C VAL A 49 21.45 -22.79 -2.34
N VAL A 50 22.52 -22.69 -1.55
CA VAL A 50 23.85 -22.31 -2.03
C VAL A 50 24.68 -23.55 -2.26
N ALA A 51 25.26 -23.67 -3.45
CA ALA A 51 26.28 -24.68 -3.77
C ALA A 51 27.65 -24.02 -3.85
N VAL A 52 28.66 -24.59 -3.19
CA VAL A 52 30.07 -24.18 -3.37
C VAL A 52 30.56 -24.78 -4.69
N GLY A 53 30.30 -24.04 -5.77
CA GLY A 53 30.43 -24.51 -7.15
C GLY A 53 29.21 -24.10 -7.99
N SER A 54 28.86 -24.91 -8.99
CA SER A 54 27.74 -24.58 -9.88
C SER A 54 26.38 -24.95 -9.29
N GLY A 55 25.65 -23.95 -8.79
CA GLY A 55 24.26 -24.10 -8.37
C GLY A 55 23.33 -24.55 -9.50
N ILE A 56 23.61 -24.15 -10.75
CA ILE A 56 22.82 -24.54 -11.93
C ILE A 56 22.95 -26.05 -12.21
N GLU A 57 24.16 -26.60 -12.13
CA GLU A 57 24.35 -28.05 -12.35
C GLU A 57 23.73 -28.86 -11.22
N LEU A 58 23.80 -28.39 -9.97
CA LEU A 58 23.09 -29.00 -8.85
C LEU A 58 21.56 -28.97 -9.08
N ALA A 59 21.00 -27.84 -9.48
CA ALA A 59 19.57 -27.72 -9.78
C ALA A 59 19.11 -28.70 -10.87
N LYS A 60 19.89 -28.86 -11.94
CA LYS A 60 19.61 -29.83 -13.01
C LYS A 60 19.63 -31.27 -12.50
N ALA A 61 20.63 -31.62 -11.68
CA ALA A 61 20.73 -32.95 -11.07
C ALA A 61 19.53 -33.23 -10.15
N VAL A 62 19.18 -32.28 -9.29
CA VAL A 62 18.03 -32.36 -8.37
C VAL A 62 16.71 -32.51 -9.13
N ALA A 63 16.45 -31.67 -10.15
CA ALA A 63 15.23 -31.75 -10.95
C ALA A 63 15.06 -33.13 -11.61
N LYS A 64 16.16 -33.68 -12.15
CA LYS A 64 16.19 -35.02 -12.72
C LYS A 64 15.93 -36.10 -11.66
N ALA A 65 16.56 -35.97 -10.49
CA ALA A 65 16.47 -36.93 -9.41
C ALA A 65 15.08 -36.97 -8.74
N LEU A 66 14.36 -35.83 -8.74
CA LEU A 66 12.97 -35.70 -8.28
C LEU A 66 11.95 -36.04 -9.38
N GLY A 67 12.39 -36.19 -10.64
CA GLY A 67 11.50 -36.47 -11.77
C GLY A 67 10.51 -35.33 -12.07
N VAL A 68 10.96 -34.09 -11.91
CA VAL A 68 10.20 -32.86 -12.20
C VAL A 68 10.71 -32.20 -13.49
N LYS A 69 10.07 -31.10 -13.90
CA LYS A 69 10.48 -30.33 -15.07
C LYS A 69 11.91 -29.79 -14.87
N ALA A 70 12.61 -29.57 -15.98
CA ALA A 70 13.92 -28.94 -15.96
C ALA A 70 13.87 -27.58 -15.24
N PRO A 71 14.93 -27.19 -14.52
CA PRO A 71 14.95 -25.92 -13.79
C PRO A 71 14.78 -24.74 -14.73
N ALA A 72 14.10 -23.71 -14.26
CA ALA A 72 14.13 -22.39 -14.90
C ALA A 72 15.50 -21.77 -14.60
N VAL A 73 16.34 -21.61 -15.62
CA VAL A 73 17.69 -21.05 -15.47
C VAL A 73 17.68 -19.56 -15.81
N TYR A 74 18.21 -18.76 -14.91
CA TYR A 74 18.36 -17.32 -15.07
C TYR A 74 19.84 -16.97 -15.20
N GLU A 75 20.39 -17.15 -16.40
CA GLU A 75 21.83 -16.99 -16.67
C GLU A 75 22.38 -15.61 -16.26
N ALA A 76 21.57 -14.55 -16.43
CA ALA A 76 21.95 -13.20 -16.04
C ALA A 76 22.22 -13.02 -14.53
N PHE A 77 21.67 -13.89 -13.69
CA PHE A 77 21.80 -13.85 -12.23
C PHE A 77 22.58 -15.03 -11.65
N GLY A 78 22.96 -16.00 -12.50
CA GLY A 78 23.63 -17.23 -12.08
C GLY A 78 22.77 -18.12 -11.18
N THR A 79 21.43 -18.05 -11.31
CA THR A 79 20.48 -18.80 -10.46
C THR A 79 19.65 -19.78 -11.29
N ALA A 80 19.12 -20.79 -10.61
CA ALA A 80 18.20 -21.76 -11.19
C ALA A 80 17.08 -22.11 -10.21
N ALA A 81 15.83 -22.13 -10.66
CA ALA A 81 14.68 -22.49 -9.83
C ALA A 81 14.12 -23.87 -10.22
N VAL A 82 13.93 -24.75 -9.24
CA VAL A 82 13.28 -26.06 -9.40
C VAL A 82 11.93 -26.01 -8.71
N THR A 83 10.85 -26.14 -9.49
CA THR A 83 9.49 -26.24 -8.95
C THR A 83 9.11 -27.70 -8.73
N VAL A 84 8.75 -28.06 -7.50
CA VAL A 84 8.29 -29.39 -7.11
C VAL A 84 6.76 -29.34 -6.90
N PRO A 85 5.96 -29.98 -7.78
CA PRO A 85 4.50 -30.00 -7.63
C PRO A 85 4.04 -30.82 -6.42
N ARG A 86 2.91 -30.44 -5.81
CA ARG A 86 2.24 -31.16 -4.71
C ARG A 86 2.16 -32.68 -4.87
N ALA A 87 1.75 -33.17 -6.03
CA ALA A 87 1.64 -34.62 -6.29
C ALA A 87 2.94 -35.40 -6.07
N ARG A 88 4.10 -34.71 -6.20
CA ARG A 88 5.42 -35.28 -5.89
C ARG A 88 5.81 -35.07 -4.43
N LEU A 89 5.40 -33.97 -3.81
CA LEU A 89 5.62 -33.71 -2.38
C LEU A 89 4.83 -34.68 -1.49
N GLY A 90 3.55 -34.93 -1.78
CA GLY A 90 2.72 -35.87 -1.01
C GLY A 90 3.29 -37.30 -1.01
N ALA A 91 3.92 -37.72 -2.11
CA ALA A 91 4.62 -39.01 -2.19
C ALA A 91 5.97 -39.04 -1.45
N LEU A 92 6.50 -37.88 -1.03
CA LEU A 92 7.79 -37.74 -0.35
C LEU A 92 7.66 -37.36 1.13
N LEU A 93 6.54 -36.75 1.54
CA LEU A 93 6.35 -36.16 2.87
C LEU A 93 5.35 -36.93 3.75
N ASP A 94 4.57 -37.87 3.21
CA ASP A 94 3.58 -38.68 3.96
C ASP A 94 2.63 -37.85 4.88
N GLU A 95 2.28 -36.62 4.48
CA GLU A 95 1.41 -35.70 5.26
C GLU A 95 0.13 -35.31 4.51
N ASP A 96 -1.01 -35.48 5.18
CA ASP A 96 -2.33 -34.98 4.77
C ASP A 96 -2.59 -33.62 5.44
N GLY A 97 -2.48 -32.50 4.72
CA GLY A 97 -2.77 -31.19 5.34
C GLY A 97 -2.50 -29.91 4.55
N TRP A 98 -1.94 -29.98 3.35
CA TRP A 98 -1.66 -28.78 2.52
C TRP A 98 -2.77 -28.55 1.49
N ASP A 99 -2.93 -27.35 0.94
CA ASP A 99 -3.97 -27.04 -0.06
C ASP A 99 -3.50 -27.45 -1.49
N ASP A 100 -4.44 -27.65 -2.42
CA ASP A 100 -4.19 -28.17 -3.78
C ASP A 100 -3.40 -27.18 -4.68
N ALA A 101 -3.25 -25.92 -4.25
CA ALA A 101 -2.51 -24.87 -4.94
C ALA A 101 -1.00 -24.84 -4.63
N ASP A 102 -0.55 -25.57 -3.60
CA ASP A 102 0.80 -25.42 -3.07
C ASP A 102 1.89 -26.06 -3.97
N ARG A 103 2.95 -25.30 -4.22
CA ARG A 103 4.15 -25.75 -4.93
C ARG A 103 5.38 -25.35 -4.12
N LEU A 104 6.34 -26.26 -3.99
CA LEU A 104 7.64 -25.93 -3.40
C LEU A 104 8.56 -25.40 -4.50
N VAL A 105 9.17 -24.25 -4.26
CA VAL A 105 10.18 -23.67 -5.14
C VAL A 105 11.53 -23.73 -4.43
N LEU A 106 12.48 -24.45 -5.05
CA LEU A 106 13.87 -24.50 -4.61
C LEU A 106 14.68 -23.57 -5.51
N GLU A 107 15.29 -22.54 -4.93
CA GLU A 107 16.19 -21.63 -5.65
C GLU A 107 17.64 -22.03 -5.40
N PHE A 108 18.39 -22.25 -6.48
CA PHE A 108 19.79 -22.65 -6.42
C PHE A 108 20.69 -21.53 -6.93
N VAL A 109 21.73 -21.25 -6.17
CA VAL A 109 22.75 -20.25 -6.52
C VAL A 109 24.14 -20.83 -6.23
N GLY A 110 25.12 -20.46 -7.06
CA GLY A 110 26.53 -20.72 -6.76
C GLY A 110 27.04 -19.74 -5.71
N ALA A 111 27.86 -20.22 -4.78
CA ALA A 111 28.56 -19.37 -3.82
C ALA A 111 29.41 -18.35 -4.58
N ARG A 112 29.27 -17.07 -4.21
CA ARG A 112 29.84 -15.98 -5.00
C ARG A 112 30.32 -14.84 -4.13
N LYS A 113 31.37 -14.19 -4.64
CA LYS A 113 31.87 -12.92 -4.12
C LYS A 113 31.34 -11.79 -4.98
N GLU A 114 30.89 -10.72 -4.32
CA GLU A 114 30.41 -9.51 -4.99
C GLU A 114 31.35 -8.35 -4.67
N SER A 115 31.70 -7.57 -5.69
CA SER A 115 32.42 -6.31 -5.53
C SER A 115 31.62 -5.18 -6.15
N TYR A 116 31.42 -4.10 -5.40
CA TYR A 116 30.59 -2.97 -5.80
C TYR A 116 31.46 -1.78 -6.21
N ARG A 117 30.94 -0.95 -7.13
CA ARG A 117 31.54 0.35 -7.43
C ARG A 117 30.67 1.43 -6.79
N SER A 118 31.30 2.44 -6.19
CA SER A 118 30.58 3.54 -5.50
C SER A 118 29.49 4.22 -6.37
N ASP A 119 29.68 4.24 -7.69
CA ASP A 119 28.79 4.85 -8.68
C ASP A 119 27.80 3.87 -9.35
N SER A 120 27.86 2.57 -9.06
CA SER A 120 27.04 1.54 -9.71
C SER A 120 26.49 0.52 -8.73
N ARG A 121 25.16 0.36 -8.74
CA ARG A 121 24.44 -0.64 -7.96
C ARG A 121 24.72 -2.10 -8.39
N LYS A 122 25.21 -2.33 -9.62
CA LYS A 122 25.46 -3.69 -10.11
C LYS A 122 26.84 -4.17 -9.63
N PRO A 123 26.92 -5.23 -8.81
CA PRO A 123 28.20 -5.80 -8.42
C PRO A 123 28.84 -6.56 -9.59
N ILE A 124 30.16 -6.67 -9.54
CA ILE A 124 30.91 -7.67 -10.30
C ILE A 124 30.86 -8.97 -9.48
N VAL A 125 30.41 -10.05 -10.12
CA VAL A 125 30.19 -11.36 -9.50
C VAL A 125 31.31 -12.32 -9.92
N GLU A 126 31.95 -12.95 -8.95
CA GLU A 126 32.97 -13.99 -9.13
C GLU A 126 32.63 -15.22 -8.30
N ASP A 127 33.12 -16.40 -8.69
CA ASP A 127 33.00 -17.62 -7.87
C ASP A 127 33.65 -17.39 -6.50
N GLY A 128 32.93 -17.77 -5.44
CA GLY A 128 33.31 -17.47 -4.06
C GLY A 128 33.18 -18.66 -3.12
N THR A 129 33.63 -18.47 -1.89
CA THR A 129 33.42 -19.43 -0.80
C THR A 129 32.03 -19.25 -0.18
N LEU A 130 31.59 -20.22 0.64
CA LEU A 130 30.39 -20.04 1.47
C LEU A 130 30.52 -18.77 2.35
N ASP A 131 31.69 -18.57 2.95
CA ASP A 131 31.93 -17.42 3.84
C ASP A 131 31.81 -16.08 3.06
N ASP A 132 32.26 -16.02 1.80
CA ASP A 132 32.04 -14.84 0.93
C ASP A 132 30.55 -14.61 0.65
N ASP A 133 29.76 -15.67 0.41
CA ASP A 133 28.31 -15.56 0.17
C ASP A 133 27.55 -15.13 1.43
N LEU A 134 27.93 -15.64 2.60
CA LEU A 134 27.30 -15.27 3.87
C LEU A 134 27.67 -13.84 4.28
N ALA A 135 28.91 -13.42 4.07
CA ALA A 135 29.39 -12.07 4.39
C ALA A 135 28.62 -10.98 3.62
N ARG A 136 28.28 -11.23 2.36
CA ARG A 136 27.56 -10.26 1.51
C ARG A 136 26.06 -10.17 1.81
N ARG A 137 25.52 -10.91 2.79
CA ARG A 137 24.08 -10.86 3.12
C ARG A 137 23.75 -9.62 3.95
N ASP A 138 22.46 -9.37 4.08
CA ASP A 138 21.95 -8.16 4.74
C ASP A 138 22.14 -8.20 6.26
N PHE A 139 21.72 -9.29 6.91
CA PHE A 139 21.79 -9.41 8.37
C PHE A 139 22.36 -10.77 8.81
N THR A 140 23.02 -10.81 9.97
CA THR A 140 23.61 -12.01 10.59
C THR A 140 22.60 -13.14 10.74
N VAL A 141 21.37 -12.82 11.17
CA VAL A 141 20.25 -13.77 11.27
C VAL A 141 19.84 -14.39 9.92
N ASN A 142 20.16 -13.72 8.81
CA ASN A 142 19.95 -14.23 7.45
C ASN A 142 21.26 -14.79 6.83
N ALA A 143 22.38 -14.67 7.52
CA ALA A 143 23.69 -15.20 7.15
C ALA A 143 23.98 -16.55 7.84
N LEU A 144 22.92 -17.23 8.26
CA LEU A 144 22.95 -18.61 8.74
C LEU A 144 22.84 -19.58 7.56
N ALA A 145 23.56 -20.69 7.66
CA ALA A 145 23.50 -21.79 6.72
C ALA A 145 23.29 -23.12 7.45
N ALA A 146 22.62 -24.07 6.82
CA ALA A 146 22.49 -25.44 7.30
C ALA A 146 22.99 -26.40 6.21
N SER A 147 23.96 -27.26 6.55
CA SER A 147 24.53 -28.23 5.60
C SER A 147 23.47 -29.20 5.10
N LEU A 148 23.51 -29.50 3.80
CA LEU A 148 22.63 -30.47 3.16
C LEU A 148 23.36 -31.78 2.81
N ASN A 149 24.70 -31.82 2.87
CA ASN A 149 25.48 -33.02 2.58
C ASN A 149 25.18 -34.15 3.58
N ALA A 150 25.29 -35.41 3.16
CA ALA A 150 24.76 -36.53 3.96
C ALA A 150 25.46 -36.73 5.32
N ASP A 151 26.75 -36.40 5.42
CA ASP A 151 27.56 -36.59 6.62
C ASP A 151 27.36 -35.50 7.70
N SER A 152 26.87 -34.33 7.28
CA SER A 152 26.72 -33.12 8.09
C SER A 152 25.30 -32.54 7.99
N PHE A 153 24.33 -33.33 7.53
CA PHE A 153 22.97 -32.86 7.26
C PHE A 153 22.34 -32.16 8.48
N GLY A 154 21.91 -30.92 8.28
CA GLY A 154 21.29 -30.08 9.30
C GLY A 154 22.27 -29.39 10.25
N GLU A 155 23.59 -29.62 10.13
CA GLU A 155 24.59 -28.88 10.91
C GLU A 155 24.56 -27.39 10.53
N ILE A 156 24.37 -26.54 11.54
CA ILE A 156 24.34 -25.09 11.34
C ILE A 156 25.77 -24.53 11.22
N VAL A 157 26.00 -23.77 10.15
CA VAL A 157 27.18 -22.94 9.94
C VAL A 157 26.82 -21.50 10.29
N ASP A 158 27.42 -20.99 11.35
CA ASP A 158 27.28 -19.61 11.81
C ASP A 158 28.66 -18.95 11.92
N ARG A 159 28.95 -18.04 10.99
CA ARG A 159 30.23 -17.32 10.92
C ARG A 159 30.18 -15.93 11.57
N PHE A 160 28.99 -15.38 11.75
CA PHE A 160 28.77 -13.98 12.09
C PHE A 160 27.92 -13.80 13.36
N ASP A 161 27.78 -14.86 14.16
CA ASP A 161 26.98 -14.89 15.40
C ASP A 161 25.47 -14.63 15.17
N GLY A 162 24.96 -15.12 14.04
CA GLY A 162 23.54 -15.01 13.69
C GLY A 162 22.62 -15.75 14.66
N LEU A 163 23.09 -16.82 15.31
CA LEU A 163 22.33 -17.50 16.37
C LEU A 163 22.24 -16.65 17.64
N GLY A 164 23.34 -15.98 18.02
CA GLY A 164 23.35 -15.06 19.16
C GLY A 164 22.43 -13.87 18.93
N ASP A 165 22.48 -13.27 17.74
CA ASP A 165 21.58 -12.17 17.35
C ASP A 165 20.12 -12.61 17.25
N LEU A 166 19.85 -13.85 16.80
CA LEU A 166 18.49 -14.42 16.78
C LEU A 166 17.93 -14.59 18.19
N ASP A 167 18.72 -15.12 19.12
CA ASP A 167 18.36 -15.27 20.53
C ASP A 167 18.17 -13.90 21.21
N ALA A 168 18.97 -12.90 20.85
CA ALA A 168 18.89 -11.53 21.34
C ALA A 168 17.80 -10.69 20.66
N LYS A 169 17.20 -11.17 19.56
CA LYS A 169 16.25 -10.45 18.70
C LYS A 169 16.82 -9.15 18.13
N VAL A 170 18.05 -9.21 17.64
CA VAL A 170 18.77 -8.06 17.06
C VAL A 170 19.01 -8.28 15.57
N LEU A 171 18.84 -7.23 14.77
CA LEU A 171 19.25 -7.18 13.37
C LEU A 171 20.60 -6.46 13.28
N ARG A 172 21.64 -7.24 12.96
CA ARG A 172 23.03 -6.79 12.81
C ARG A 172 23.53 -7.17 11.42
N THR A 173 24.39 -6.36 10.82
CA THR A 173 25.01 -6.67 9.53
C THR A 173 26.19 -7.62 9.72
N PRO A 174 26.45 -8.58 8.80
CA PRO A 174 27.62 -9.48 8.91
C PRO A 174 28.97 -8.74 8.84
N LEU A 175 29.02 -7.70 8.02
CA LEU A 175 30.16 -6.81 7.86
C LEU A 175 29.86 -5.45 8.48
N ASP A 176 30.81 -4.52 8.38
CA ASP A 176 30.62 -3.13 8.78
C ASP A 176 29.32 -2.56 8.15
N PRO A 177 28.41 -1.96 8.95
CA PRO A 177 27.14 -1.44 8.44
C PRO A 177 27.29 -0.38 7.36
N ALA A 178 28.30 0.50 7.46
CA ALA A 178 28.52 1.55 6.47
C ALA A 178 28.91 0.95 5.11
N VAL A 179 29.77 -0.07 5.10
CA VAL A 179 30.10 -0.82 3.87
C VAL A 179 28.87 -1.55 3.34
N THR A 180 28.11 -2.21 4.22
CA THR A 180 26.93 -3.00 3.86
C THR A 180 25.86 -2.16 3.16
N PHE A 181 25.59 -0.95 3.66
CA PHE A 181 24.60 -0.04 3.09
C PHE A 181 25.13 0.75 1.90
N GLU A 182 26.44 0.99 1.82
CA GLU A 182 27.07 1.57 0.63
C GLU A 182 26.98 0.63 -0.57
N ASP A 183 27.20 -0.68 -0.34
CA ASP A 183 27.13 -1.74 -1.35
C ASP A 183 25.69 -1.94 -1.87
N ASP A 184 24.70 -2.05 -0.99
CA ASP A 184 23.29 -2.10 -1.38
C ASP A 184 22.39 -1.27 -0.44
N PRO A 185 22.08 -0.02 -0.83
CA PRO A 185 21.25 0.87 -0.02
C PRO A 185 19.83 0.34 0.27
N LEU A 186 19.33 -0.61 -0.53
CA LEU A 186 18.02 -1.24 -0.28
C LEU A 186 18.00 -2.00 1.06
N ARG A 187 19.16 -2.44 1.56
CA ARG A 187 19.28 -3.14 2.85
C ARG A 187 18.79 -2.29 4.01
N MET A 188 18.82 -0.95 3.91
CA MET A 188 18.26 -0.07 4.93
C MET A 188 16.73 -0.17 4.99
N VAL A 189 16.05 -0.24 3.85
CA VAL A 189 14.59 -0.47 3.78
C VAL A 189 14.25 -1.89 4.25
N ARG A 190 15.11 -2.86 3.93
CA ARG A 190 14.99 -4.24 4.44
C ARG A 190 15.17 -4.32 5.96
N ALA A 191 16.06 -3.51 6.56
CA ALA A 191 16.21 -3.41 8.01
C ALA A 191 14.88 -3.04 8.66
N ALA A 192 14.24 -1.98 8.16
CA ALA A 192 12.93 -1.53 8.62
C ALA A 192 11.84 -2.58 8.42
N ARG A 193 11.82 -3.26 7.26
CA ARG A 193 10.90 -4.37 7.00
C ARG A 193 11.10 -5.49 8.02
N PHE A 194 12.31 -5.99 8.21
CA PHE A 194 12.57 -7.11 9.10
C PHE A 194 12.30 -6.75 10.56
N ALA A 195 12.61 -5.52 10.98
CA ALA A 195 12.27 -5.04 12.31
C ALA A 195 10.75 -5.12 12.55
N ALA A 196 9.94 -4.68 11.58
CA ALA A 196 8.48 -4.78 11.66
C ALA A 196 7.94 -6.21 11.55
N GLN A 197 8.54 -7.06 10.72
CA GLN A 197 8.08 -8.44 10.47
C GLN A 197 8.43 -9.41 11.60
N LEU A 198 9.64 -9.28 12.17
CA LEU A 198 10.17 -10.17 13.19
C LEU A 198 9.98 -9.61 14.61
N GLY A 199 9.76 -8.30 14.75
CA GLY A 199 9.74 -7.62 16.05
C GLY A 199 11.13 -7.56 16.68
N PHE A 200 12.16 -7.39 15.86
CA PHE A 200 13.57 -7.32 16.28
C PHE A 200 14.04 -5.87 16.29
N ASP A 201 14.98 -5.55 17.17
CA ASP A 201 15.64 -4.25 17.22
C ASP A 201 16.80 -4.20 16.22
N VAL A 202 17.01 -3.06 15.56
CA VAL A 202 18.19 -2.87 14.70
C VAL A 202 19.37 -2.41 15.57
N ALA A 203 20.54 -3.02 15.37
CA ALA A 203 21.74 -2.68 16.13
C ALA A 203 22.07 -1.17 16.04
N PRO A 204 22.44 -0.49 17.14
CA PRO A 204 22.66 0.96 17.14
C PRO A 204 23.61 1.48 16.04
N GLU A 205 24.74 0.80 15.84
CA GLU A 205 25.72 1.12 14.80
C GLU A 205 25.14 1.00 13.38
N ALA A 206 24.17 0.10 13.17
CA ALA A 206 23.47 -0.01 11.90
C ALA A 206 22.44 1.10 11.74
N VAL A 207 21.77 1.53 12.81
CA VAL A 207 20.86 2.70 12.76
C VAL A 207 21.63 3.99 12.45
N GLU A 208 22.81 4.17 13.04
CA GLU A 208 23.71 5.30 12.76
C GLU A 208 24.14 5.30 11.28
N ALA A 209 24.62 4.15 10.78
CA ALA A 209 25.02 4.02 9.38
C ALA A 209 23.84 4.20 8.40
N MET A 210 22.63 3.77 8.76
CA MET A 210 21.41 4.03 7.98
C MET A 210 21.13 5.53 7.85
N ALA A 211 21.33 6.30 8.93
CA ALA A 211 21.12 7.74 8.91
C ALA A 211 22.17 8.46 8.08
N GLU A 212 23.45 8.07 8.18
CA GLU A 212 24.54 8.64 7.39
C GLU A 212 24.39 8.33 5.88
N ALA A 213 23.90 7.13 5.54
CA ALA A 213 23.71 6.69 4.16
C ALA A 213 22.31 7.01 3.59
N ALA A 214 21.45 7.74 4.30
CA ALA A 214 20.03 7.87 3.96
C ALA A 214 19.77 8.28 2.50
N GLY A 215 20.50 9.29 2.01
CA GLY A 215 20.36 9.79 0.63
C GLY A 215 20.79 8.80 -0.46
N ARG A 216 21.56 7.76 -0.12
CA ARG A 216 21.94 6.70 -1.09
C ARG A 216 20.73 5.92 -1.57
N ILE A 217 19.60 5.96 -0.86
CA ILE A 217 18.39 5.26 -1.29
C ILE A 217 17.88 5.73 -2.66
N GLU A 218 18.19 6.97 -3.06
CA GLU A 218 17.77 7.56 -4.34
C GLU A 218 18.37 6.84 -5.57
N ILE A 219 19.49 6.12 -5.41
CA ILE A 219 20.10 5.34 -6.50
C ILE A 219 19.38 4.00 -6.72
N VAL A 220 18.49 3.61 -5.78
CA VAL A 220 17.72 2.38 -5.85
C VAL A 220 16.46 2.62 -6.68
N SER A 221 16.13 1.68 -7.56
CA SER A 221 14.92 1.81 -8.37
C SER A 221 13.67 1.80 -7.50
N ALA A 222 12.69 2.61 -7.88
CA ALA A 222 11.44 2.75 -7.15
C ALA A 222 10.71 1.42 -6.97
N GLU A 223 10.72 0.54 -7.98
CA GLU A 223 10.08 -0.78 -7.91
C GLU A 223 10.63 -1.62 -6.76
N ARG A 224 11.95 -1.59 -6.54
CA ARG A 224 12.59 -2.37 -5.47
C ARG A 224 12.30 -1.80 -4.09
N VAL A 225 12.25 -0.48 -3.98
CA VAL A 225 11.84 0.18 -2.74
C VAL A 225 10.38 -0.15 -2.43
N THR A 226 9.52 -0.08 -3.44
CA THR A 226 8.10 -0.42 -3.36
C THR A 226 7.85 -1.85 -2.93
N ASP A 227 8.60 -2.82 -3.47
CA ASP A 227 8.49 -4.22 -3.05
C ASP A 227 8.78 -4.42 -1.56
N GLU A 228 9.78 -3.72 -1.02
CA GLU A 228 10.10 -3.76 0.40
C GLU A 228 9.08 -2.99 1.25
N LEU A 229 8.56 -1.86 0.75
CA LEU A 229 7.46 -1.11 1.39
C LEU A 229 6.17 -1.92 1.46
N HIS A 230 5.80 -2.65 0.42
CA HIS A 230 4.63 -3.53 0.43
C HIS A 230 4.75 -4.59 1.52
N LYS A 231 5.91 -5.24 1.62
CA LYS A 231 6.17 -6.25 2.65
C LYS A 231 6.24 -5.66 4.06
N LEU A 232 6.71 -4.42 4.20
CA LEU A 232 6.73 -3.66 5.46
C LEU A 232 5.30 -3.28 5.88
N LEU A 233 4.48 -2.77 4.96
CA LEU A 233 3.08 -2.47 5.22
C LEU A 233 2.28 -3.74 5.55
N ALA A 234 2.61 -4.87 4.93
CA ALA A 234 2.03 -6.17 5.25
C ALA A 234 2.45 -6.73 6.63
N ALA A 235 3.44 -6.12 7.29
CA ALA A 235 3.96 -6.61 8.57
C ALA A 235 2.94 -6.50 9.73
N PRO A 236 3.21 -7.18 10.85
CA PRO A 236 2.35 -7.11 12.02
C PRO A 236 2.15 -5.77 12.69
N VAL A 237 3.20 -4.99 12.76
CA VAL A 237 3.22 -3.67 13.40
C VAL A 237 4.05 -2.78 12.47
N PRO A 238 3.49 -2.33 11.33
CA PRO A 238 4.22 -1.56 10.33
C PRO A 238 4.88 -0.30 10.89
N SER A 239 4.32 0.29 11.96
CA SER A 239 4.86 1.49 12.60
C SER A 239 6.30 1.34 13.08
N ILE A 240 6.75 0.14 13.45
CA ILE A 240 8.14 -0.13 13.85
C ILE A 240 9.09 0.21 12.69
N GLY A 241 8.78 -0.30 11.50
CA GLY A 241 9.59 -0.10 10.30
C GLY A 241 9.47 1.33 9.77
N LEU A 242 8.24 1.84 9.63
CA LEU A 242 8.00 3.22 9.18
C LEU A 242 8.65 4.26 10.11
N GLY A 243 8.55 4.05 11.42
CA GLY A 243 9.20 4.89 12.43
C GLY A 243 10.73 4.80 12.39
N LEU A 244 11.29 3.63 12.05
CA LEU A 244 12.73 3.50 11.82
C LEU A 244 13.18 4.32 10.60
N LEU A 245 12.50 4.16 9.46
CA LEU A 245 12.80 4.91 8.23
C LEU A 245 12.70 6.43 8.44
N PHE A 246 11.73 6.88 9.24
CA PHE A 246 11.58 8.28 9.60
C PHE A 246 12.75 8.78 10.46
N ARG A 247 13.10 8.06 11.53
CA ARG A 247 14.20 8.46 12.43
C ARG A 247 15.57 8.49 11.75
N THR A 248 15.78 7.66 10.73
CA THR A 248 17.02 7.65 9.94
C THR A 248 16.98 8.59 8.74
N GLY A 249 15.90 9.37 8.55
CA GLY A 249 15.76 10.31 7.41
C GLY A 249 15.49 9.64 6.06
N ILE A 250 15.48 8.31 5.97
CA ILE A 250 15.27 7.57 4.73
C ILE A 250 13.85 7.79 4.19
N LEU A 251 12.86 7.91 5.08
CA LEU A 251 11.47 8.12 4.68
C LEU A 251 11.28 9.44 3.91
N GLU A 252 12.08 10.47 4.20
CA GLU A 252 12.02 11.76 3.50
C GLU A 252 12.33 11.63 2.01
N HIS A 253 13.25 10.71 1.65
CA HIS A 253 13.61 10.44 0.26
C HIS A 253 12.57 9.60 -0.49
N ILE A 254 11.76 8.79 0.22
CA ILE A 254 10.81 7.84 -0.38
C ILE A 254 9.38 8.42 -0.40
N LEU A 255 8.93 8.92 0.74
CA LEU A 255 7.60 9.46 1.03
C LEU A 255 7.71 10.78 1.83
N PRO A 256 8.23 11.86 1.22
CA PRO A 256 8.31 13.17 1.85
C PRO A 256 6.93 13.68 2.32
N GLU A 257 5.85 13.33 1.61
CA GLU A 257 4.48 13.73 1.95
C GLU A 257 4.01 13.14 3.30
N VAL A 258 4.45 11.93 3.63
CA VAL A 258 4.16 11.30 4.93
C VAL A 258 5.05 11.90 6.01
N THR A 259 6.34 12.12 5.70
CA THR A 259 7.30 12.76 6.61
C THR A 259 6.86 14.17 7.01
N ALA A 260 6.25 14.93 6.09
CA ALA A 260 5.73 16.27 6.32
C ALA A 260 4.60 16.34 7.36
N LEU A 261 3.96 15.22 7.70
CA LEU A 261 2.95 15.15 8.77
C LEU A 261 3.56 15.22 10.17
N ALA A 262 4.89 15.10 10.28
CA ALA A 262 5.58 15.07 11.56
C ALA A 262 5.74 16.46 12.15
N GLY A 263 5.70 16.53 13.48
CA GLY A 263 5.86 17.77 14.22
C GLY A 263 4.53 18.33 14.73
N VAL A 264 4.66 19.23 15.70
CA VAL A 264 3.53 19.87 16.37
C VAL A 264 3.81 21.36 16.44
N GLU A 265 2.93 22.16 15.85
CA GLU A 265 2.97 23.61 15.97
C GLU A 265 2.00 24.08 17.05
N GLU A 266 2.50 24.93 17.95
CA GLU A 266 1.73 25.55 19.01
C GLU A 266 1.64 27.06 18.77
N VAL A 267 0.41 27.56 18.63
CA VAL A 267 0.12 29.00 18.58
C VAL A 267 -0.84 29.32 19.72
N GLY A 268 -0.43 30.21 20.62
CA GLY A 268 -1.28 30.69 21.72
C GLY A 268 -1.79 29.60 22.67
N GLY A 269 -1.00 28.56 22.95
CA GLY A 269 -1.38 27.48 23.87
C GLY A 269 -2.24 26.37 23.23
N ARG A 270 -2.48 26.42 21.92
CA ARG A 270 -3.21 25.38 21.17
C ARG A 270 -2.27 24.70 20.18
N ALA A 271 -2.01 23.43 20.43
CA ALA A 271 -1.24 22.54 19.59
C ALA A 271 -2.17 21.58 18.83
N HIS A 272 -1.80 21.22 17.60
CA HIS A 272 -2.40 20.07 16.93
C HIS A 272 -1.73 18.76 17.42
N LYS A 273 -2.31 17.60 17.08
CA LYS A 273 -1.63 16.32 17.32
C LYS A 273 -0.50 16.15 16.30
N ASP A 274 0.49 15.33 16.64
CA ASP A 274 1.47 14.88 15.66
C ASP A 274 0.77 13.91 14.68
N ASN A 275 0.55 14.37 13.45
CA ASN A 275 -0.22 13.63 12.45
C ASN A 275 0.58 12.44 11.91
N PHE A 276 1.92 12.49 11.94
CA PHE A 276 2.76 11.36 11.52
C PHE A 276 2.60 10.16 12.45
N TRP A 277 2.78 10.35 13.77
CA TRP A 277 2.64 9.23 14.72
C TRP A 277 1.19 8.73 14.81
N HIS A 278 0.22 9.62 14.61
CA HIS A 278 -1.18 9.24 14.47
C HIS A 278 -1.40 8.32 13.27
N THR A 279 -0.95 8.70 12.08
CA THR A 279 -1.06 7.88 10.86
C THR A 279 -0.44 6.50 11.06
N LEU A 280 0.70 6.41 11.74
CA LEU A 280 1.37 5.14 12.02
C LEU A 280 0.53 4.24 12.95
N GLU A 281 -0.11 4.82 13.96
CA GLU A 281 -1.04 4.10 14.85
C GLU A 281 -2.28 3.61 14.07
N VAL A 282 -2.80 4.38 13.12
CA VAL A 282 -3.93 3.95 12.25
C VAL A 282 -3.54 2.74 11.41
N VAL A 283 -2.34 2.74 10.81
CA VAL A 283 -1.83 1.61 10.02
C VAL A 283 -1.69 0.35 10.88
N ASP A 284 -1.20 0.46 12.12
CA ASP A 284 -1.11 -0.66 13.06
C ASP A 284 -2.50 -1.19 13.49
N ASN A 285 -3.41 -0.29 13.82
CA ASN A 285 -4.78 -0.63 14.20
C ASN A 285 -5.48 -1.40 13.08
N LEU A 286 -5.32 -0.93 11.83
CA LEU A 286 -5.86 -1.60 10.67
C LEU A 286 -5.25 -3.00 10.47
N ALA A 287 -3.92 -3.12 10.60
CA ALA A 287 -3.23 -4.42 10.54
C ALA A 287 -3.72 -5.37 11.64
N HIS A 288 -4.12 -4.87 12.81
CA HIS A 288 -4.73 -5.68 13.87
C HIS A 288 -6.17 -6.09 13.56
N LEU A 289 -7.00 -5.17 13.07
CA LEU A 289 -8.39 -5.45 12.69
C LEU A 289 -8.46 -6.53 11.61
N GLN A 290 -7.61 -6.45 10.58
CA GLN A 290 -7.52 -7.43 9.50
C GLN A 290 -7.14 -8.84 9.97
N ARG A 291 -6.53 -9.00 11.16
CA ARG A 291 -6.20 -10.32 11.73
C ARG A 291 -7.35 -10.96 12.51
N GLY A 292 -8.18 -10.12 13.13
CA GLY A 292 -9.24 -10.56 14.04
C GLY A 292 -10.53 -10.92 13.32
N VAL A 293 -10.71 -10.42 12.11
CA VAL A 293 -11.79 -10.82 11.22
C VAL A 293 -11.30 -12.07 10.50
N GLY A 294 -12.09 -13.14 10.52
CA GLY A 294 -11.97 -14.23 9.54
C GLY A 294 -12.38 -13.69 8.17
N VAL A 295 -11.69 -12.65 7.69
CA VAL A 295 -11.76 -12.16 6.33
C VAL A 295 -11.27 -13.36 5.56
N GLY A 296 -12.20 -14.07 4.93
CA GLY A 296 -11.85 -15.15 4.02
C GLY A 296 -10.73 -14.64 3.14
N GLU A 297 -9.66 -15.40 3.03
CA GLU A 297 -8.52 -15.20 2.16
C GLU A 297 -8.95 -14.47 0.87
N ARG A 298 -8.99 -13.12 0.89
CA ARG A 298 -9.35 -12.38 -0.31
C ARG A 298 -8.08 -12.46 -1.15
N ALA A 299 -8.10 -13.37 -2.12
CA ALA A 299 -7.00 -13.68 -3.01
C ALA A 299 -6.57 -12.49 -3.93
N ASP A 300 -7.14 -11.30 -3.71
CA ASP A 300 -7.11 -10.12 -4.56
C ASP A 300 -6.23 -8.98 -4.01
N GLY A 301 -5.70 -9.08 -2.78
CA GLY A 301 -4.69 -8.16 -2.25
C GLY A 301 -5.21 -6.79 -1.78
N TYR A 302 -6.53 -6.63 -1.58
CA TYR A 302 -7.15 -5.39 -1.10
C TYR A 302 -6.69 -4.99 0.31
N ASP A 303 -6.26 -5.95 1.14
CA ASP A 303 -5.71 -5.67 2.46
C ASP A 303 -4.52 -4.71 2.44
N LEU A 304 -3.67 -4.82 1.41
CA LEU A 304 -2.49 -3.99 1.27
C LEU A 304 -2.85 -2.56 0.83
N TRP A 305 -3.79 -2.42 -0.10
CA TRP A 305 -4.21 -1.10 -0.60
C TRP A 305 -4.97 -0.32 0.46
N LEU A 306 -5.70 -0.99 1.35
CA LEU A 306 -6.31 -0.33 2.51
C LEU A 306 -5.24 0.19 3.50
N ARG A 307 -4.12 -0.52 3.65
CA ARG A 307 -2.96 -0.01 4.42
C ARG A 307 -2.27 1.17 3.75
N TRP A 308 -2.22 1.20 2.42
CA TRP A 308 -1.80 2.39 1.69
C TRP A 308 -2.76 3.57 1.91
N ALA A 309 -4.07 3.32 1.86
CA ALA A 309 -5.06 4.35 2.18
C ALA A 309 -4.88 4.87 3.61
N ALA A 310 -4.67 3.99 4.59
CA ALA A 310 -4.35 4.39 5.97
C ALA A 310 -3.07 5.22 6.07
N LEU A 311 -1.99 4.84 5.39
CA LEU A 311 -0.73 5.61 5.39
C LEU A 311 -0.89 6.99 4.76
N LEU A 312 -1.77 7.11 3.76
CA LEU A 312 -1.93 8.31 2.96
C LEU A 312 -3.16 9.16 3.34
N HIS A 313 -3.97 8.74 4.32
CA HIS A 313 -5.29 9.35 4.54
C HIS A 313 -5.23 10.84 4.89
N ASP A 314 -4.16 11.23 5.58
CA ASP A 314 -3.98 12.55 6.16
C ASP A 314 -2.95 13.43 5.45
N ILE A 315 -2.32 12.96 4.36
CA ILE A 315 -1.23 13.69 3.68
C ILE A 315 -1.65 15.09 3.19
N GLY A 316 -2.96 15.30 2.96
CA GLY A 316 -3.50 16.60 2.57
C GLY A 316 -3.54 17.63 3.70
N LYS A 317 -3.37 17.23 4.98
CA LYS A 317 -3.47 18.15 6.12
C LYS A 317 -2.35 19.17 6.10
N GLU A 318 -1.11 18.76 5.90
CA GLU A 318 0.01 19.70 5.95
C GLU A 318 -0.09 20.85 4.92
N PRO A 319 -0.33 20.61 3.62
CA PRO A 319 -0.50 21.70 2.65
C PRO A 319 -1.78 22.53 2.84
N THR A 320 -2.79 22.04 3.57
CA THR A 320 -4.04 22.79 3.84
C THR A 320 -4.09 23.43 5.23
N LYS A 321 -3.02 23.29 6.00
CA LYS A 321 -2.91 23.76 7.37
C LYS A 321 -2.98 25.28 7.44
N ARG A 322 -4.00 25.82 8.11
CA ARG A 322 -4.18 27.26 8.31
C ARG A 322 -4.50 27.56 9.77
N TRP A 323 -4.05 28.72 10.26
CA TRP A 323 -4.41 29.21 11.59
C TRP A 323 -5.59 30.17 11.48
N GLU A 324 -6.68 29.82 12.17
CA GLU A 324 -7.88 30.67 12.25
C GLU A 324 -8.04 31.24 13.66
N PRO A 325 -8.08 32.59 13.82
CA PRO A 325 -8.31 33.22 15.11
C PRO A 325 -9.61 32.74 15.77
N GLY A 326 -9.51 32.16 16.97
CA GLY A 326 -10.66 31.67 17.76
C GLY A 326 -10.93 30.17 17.60
N THR A 327 -10.77 29.62 16.40
CA THR A 327 -10.93 28.18 16.09
C THR A 327 -9.64 27.40 16.38
N GLY A 328 -8.48 27.94 15.96
CA GLY A 328 -7.18 27.28 16.05
C GLY A 328 -6.70 26.77 14.69
N TRP A 329 -5.94 25.68 14.68
CA TRP A 329 -5.48 25.04 13.43
C TRP A 329 -6.64 24.35 12.69
N THR A 330 -6.81 24.68 11.41
CA THR A 330 -7.80 24.08 10.50
C THR A 330 -7.11 23.46 9.28
N PHE A 331 -7.78 22.49 8.66
CA PHE A 331 -7.26 21.68 7.53
C PHE A 331 -8.34 21.55 6.44
N HIS A 332 -8.96 22.67 6.06
CA HIS A 332 -10.10 22.65 5.14
C HIS A 332 -9.68 22.16 3.74
N GLY A 333 -10.39 21.17 3.20
CA GLY A 333 -10.18 20.67 1.85
C GLY A 333 -9.08 19.61 1.70
N HIS A 334 -8.45 19.13 2.79
CA HIS A 334 -7.47 18.05 2.73
C HIS A 334 -8.02 16.77 2.11
N GLU A 335 -9.30 16.49 2.37
CA GLU A 335 -10.07 15.36 1.84
C GLU A 335 -10.20 15.37 0.31
N PHE A 336 -9.99 16.54 -0.32
CA PHE A 336 -9.95 16.68 -1.77
C PHE A 336 -8.53 16.81 -2.29
N LEU A 337 -7.69 17.61 -1.63
CA LEU A 337 -6.31 17.87 -2.06
C LEU A 337 -5.46 16.59 -2.03
N GLY A 338 -5.50 15.84 -0.93
CA GLY A 338 -4.74 14.61 -0.75
C GLY A 338 -5.05 13.60 -1.87
N PRO A 339 -6.29 13.09 -1.95
CA PRO A 339 -6.70 12.16 -3.01
C PRO A 339 -6.45 12.68 -4.41
N LYS A 340 -6.93 13.88 -4.77
CA LYS A 340 -6.93 14.32 -6.18
C LYS A 340 -5.56 14.80 -6.66
N LYS A 341 -4.72 15.36 -5.79
CA LYS A 341 -3.47 16.04 -6.20
C LYS A 341 -2.20 15.38 -5.70
N MET A 342 -2.21 14.71 -4.55
CA MET A 342 -0.99 14.17 -3.93
C MET A 342 -0.80 12.67 -4.17
N ILE A 343 -1.87 11.87 -4.06
CA ILE A 343 -1.78 10.41 -4.24
C ILE A 343 -1.32 10.00 -5.65
N PRO A 344 -1.82 10.58 -6.77
CA PRO A 344 -1.41 10.14 -8.10
C PRO A 344 0.09 10.38 -8.40
N PRO A 345 0.71 11.53 -8.04
CA PRO A 345 2.16 11.66 -8.11
C PRO A 345 2.95 10.62 -7.30
N ILE A 346 2.51 10.29 -6.07
CA ILE A 346 3.15 9.26 -5.23
C ILE A 346 3.11 7.90 -5.96
N PHE A 347 1.94 7.50 -6.46
CA PHE A 347 1.79 6.25 -7.19
C PHE A 347 2.69 6.17 -8.43
N ARG A 348 2.81 7.25 -9.20
CA ARG A 348 3.72 7.30 -10.36
C ARG A 348 5.20 7.25 -9.95
N ARG A 349 5.59 7.95 -8.87
CA ARG A 349 6.97 7.99 -8.36
C ARG A 349 7.40 6.61 -7.87
N LEU A 350 6.54 5.94 -7.12
CA LEU A 350 6.77 4.62 -6.54
C LEU A 350 6.44 3.46 -7.49
N LYS A 351 6.03 3.74 -8.73
CA LYS A 351 5.66 2.72 -9.73
C LYS A 351 4.56 1.78 -9.23
N LEU A 352 3.64 2.30 -8.43
CA LEU A 352 2.44 1.59 -7.99
C LEU A 352 1.45 1.48 -9.16
N PRO A 353 0.56 0.48 -9.16
CA PRO A 353 -0.44 0.31 -10.20
C PRO A 353 -1.40 1.51 -10.28
N LEU A 354 -1.61 2.06 -11.48
CA LEU A 354 -2.41 3.27 -11.71
C LEU A 354 -3.88 3.01 -12.07
N GLY A 355 -4.34 1.76 -12.01
CA GLY A 355 -5.74 1.37 -12.25
C GLY A 355 -6.51 1.28 -10.93
N ASP A 356 -7.28 0.20 -10.77
CA ASP A 356 -8.15 -0.03 -9.61
C ASP A 356 -7.50 0.26 -8.24
N PRO A 357 -6.22 -0.09 -7.99
CA PRO A 357 -5.55 0.29 -6.73
C PRO A 357 -5.48 1.80 -6.45
N LEU A 358 -5.21 2.61 -7.47
CA LEU A 358 -5.16 4.06 -7.33
C LEU A 358 -6.57 4.61 -7.06
N ASP A 359 -7.56 4.15 -7.82
CA ASP A 359 -8.95 4.60 -7.70
C ASP A 359 -9.53 4.23 -6.33
N PHE A 360 -9.25 3.03 -5.84
CA PHE A 360 -9.59 2.56 -4.49
C PHE A 360 -8.99 3.47 -3.41
N VAL A 361 -7.66 3.66 -3.43
CA VAL A 361 -6.98 4.48 -2.42
C VAL A 361 -7.48 5.92 -2.45
N GLN A 362 -7.71 6.51 -3.63
CA GLN A 362 -8.28 7.85 -3.75
C GLN A 362 -9.70 7.92 -3.18
N THR A 363 -10.53 6.90 -3.43
CA THR A 363 -11.93 6.86 -2.96
C THR A 363 -12.00 6.72 -1.46
N VAL A 364 -11.30 5.74 -0.88
CA VAL A 364 -11.27 5.51 0.57
C VAL A 364 -10.72 6.74 1.31
N VAL A 365 -9.60 7.32 0.84
CA VAL A 365 -9.04 8.53 1.47
C VAL A 365 -9.96 9.75 1.31
N ARG A 366 -10.66 9.91 0.18
CA ARG A 366 -11.60 11.01 0.01
C ARG A 366 -12.78 10.93 0.98
N LEU A 367 -13.24 9.71 1.27
CA LEU A 367 -14.49 9.48 2.00
C LEU A 367 -14.29 9.24 3.51
N HIS A 368 -13.06 9.03 4.00
CA HIS A 368 -12.79 8.56 5.37
C HIS A 368 -13.41 9.40 6.50
N HIS A 369 -13.65 10.70 6.32
CA HIS A 369 -14.28 11.53 7.36
C HIS A 369 -15.82 11.39 7.38
N ARG A 370 -16.44 10.93 6.28
CA ARG A 370 -17.90 10.96 6.11
C ARG A 370 -18.66 10.04 7.06
N PRO A 371 -18.22 8.80 7.33
CA PRO A 371 -18.93 7.95 8.30
C PRO A 371 -19.06 8.59 9.69
N ALA A 372 -18.06 9.36 10.13
CA ALA A 372 -18.10 10.05 11.43
C ALA A 372 -19.24 11.08 11.52
N ALA A 373 -19.59 11.74 10.41
CA ALA A 373 -20.72 12.67 10.34
C ALA A 373 -22.09 11.97 10.36
N LEU A 374 -22.14 10.66 10.14
CA LEU A 374 -23.39 9.87 10.13
C LEU A 374 -23.73 9.24 11.49
N VAL A 375 -22.87 9.41 12.49
CA VAL A 375 -23.04 8.80 13.83
C VAL A 375 -24.20 9.42 14.63
N ASP A 376 -24.58 10.65 14.29
CA ASP A 376 -25.66 11.39 14.95
C ASP A 376 -27.04 10.85 14.56
N GLU A 377 -27.99 10.88 15.51
CA GLU A 377 -29.31 10.23 15.34
C GLU A 377 -30.22 10.94 14.31
N ASP A 378 -29.98 12.22 14.03
CA ASP A 378 -30.80 13.06 13.14
C ASP A 378 -30.41 12.98 11.64
N VAL A 379 -29.49 12.09 11.28
CA VAL A 379 -29.01 11.94 9.89
C VAL A 379 -30.14 11.46 8.99
N THR A 380 -30.18 11.88 7.72
CA THR A 380 -31.20 11.47 6.76
C THR A 380 -30.79 10.24 5.96
N ASP A 381 -31.75 9.47 5.47
CA ASP A 381 -31.46 8.32 4.60
C ASP A 381 -30.82 8.73 3.27
N SER A 382 -31.05 9.97 2.82
CA SER A 382 -30.35 10.57 1.67
C SER A 382 -28.83 10.60 1.90
N ALA A 383 -28.38 11.08 3.08
CA ALA A 383 -26.96 11.16 3.41
C ALA A 383 -26.29 9.78 3.46
N VAL A 384 -27.00 8.78 4.00
CA VAL A 384 -26.56 7.38 4.06
C VAL A 384 -26.44 6.79 2.66
N ARG A 385 -27.48 6.95 1.82
CA ARG A 385 -27.50 6.49 0.43
C ARG A 385 -26.40 7.14 -0.40
N ARG A 386 -26.15 8.44 -0.20
CA ARG A 386 -25.08 9.17 -0.90
C ARG A 386 -23.72 8.56 -0.59
N LEU A 387 -23.44 8.26 0.68
CA LEU A 387 -22.18 7.60 1.04
C LEU A 387 -22.07 6.18 0.46
N LEU A 388 -23.15 5.39 0.52
CA LEU A 388 -23.18 4.05 -0.09
C LEU A 388 -22.89 4.10 -1.59
N MET A 389 -23.47 5.05 -2.33
CA MET A 389 -23.20 5.19 -3.76
C MET A 389 -21.78 5.70 -4.04
N ASP A 390 -21.29 6.66 -3.26
CA ASP A 390 -19.96 7.25 -3.49
C ASP A 390 -18.82 6.28 -3.12
N ALA A 391 -19.03 5.43 -2.12
CA ALA A 391 -18.09 4.37 -1.72
C ALA A 391 -18.23 3.12 -2.59
N GLY A 392 -19.44 2.79 -3.06
CA GLY A 392 -19.70 1.59 -3.84
C GLY A 392 -19.27 0.33 -3.09
N ASP A 393 -18.51 -0.53 -3.77
CA ASP A 393 -18.00 -1.78 -3.22
C ASP A 393 -16.95 -1.58 -2.10
N ASP A 394 -16.42 -0.35 -1.94
CA ASP A 394 -15.37 -0.02 -0.97
C ASP A 394 -15.94 0.38 0.41
N ILE A 395 -17.25 0.31 0.63
CA ILE A 395 -17.89 0.77 1.87
C ILE A 395 -17.41 0.02 3.12
N GLU A 396 -17.18 -1.29 3.01
CA GLU A 396 -16.71 -2.11 4.12
C GLU A 396 -15.27 -1.72 4.51
N ASP A 397 -14.40 -1.56 3.51
CA ASP A 397 -13.01 -1.13 3.70
C ASP A 397 -12.92 0.30 4.24
N LEU A 398 -13.80 1.19 3.76
CA LEU A 398 -13.95 2.53 4.31
C LEU A 398 -14.29 2.47 5.81
N MET A 399 -15.26 1.64 6.22
CA MET A 399 -15.62 1.49 7.62
C MET A 399 -14.48 0.90 8.46
N LEU A 400 -13.72 -0.05 7.91
CA LEU A 400 -12.52 -0.58 8.57
C LEU A 400 -11.47 0.52 8.82
N LEU A 401 -11.19 1.37 7.82
CA LEU A 401 -10.27 2.49 7.99
C LEU A 401 -10.76 3.46 9.06
N VAL A 402 -12.04 3.85 9.04
CA VAL A 402 -12.58 4.79 10.02
C VAL A 402 -12.54 4.23 11.44
N ARG A 403 -12.77 2.92 11.60
CA ARG A 403 -12.60 2.25 12.90
C ARG A 403 -11.14 2.27 13.37
N ALA A 404 -10.19 2.03 12.45
CA ALA A 404 -8.76 2.08 12.74
C ALA A 404 -8.27 3.49 13.12
N ASP A 405 -8.90 4.53 12.57
CA ASP A 405 -8.59 5.94 12.82
C ASP A 405 -8.90 6.41 14.26
N VAL A 406 -9.70 5.63 15.02
CA VAL A 406 -10.05 5.93 16.41
C VAL A 406 -8.87 5.67 17.37
N THR A 407 -7.90 6.58 17.40
CA THR A 407 -6.64 6.50 18.19
C THR A 407 -6.74 7.09 19.61
N SER A 408 -7.95 7.23 20.17
CA SER A 408 -8.10 7.87 21.49
C SER A 408 -7.63 6.96 22.63
N LYS A 409 -6.73 7.46 23.49
CA LYS A 409 -6.35 6.77 24.74
C LYS A 409 -7.49 6.61 25.77
N ASN A 410 -8.64 7.29 25.56
CA ASN A 410 -9.78 7.21 26.47
C ASN A 410 -10.73 6.08 26.05
N ALA A 411 -10.67 4.95 26.75
CA ALA A 411 -11.47 3.76 26.46
C ALA A 411 -13.00 4.01 26.42
N ARG A 412 -13.53 4.97 27.21
CA ARG A 412 -14.96 5.32 27.17
C ARG A 412 -15.32 6.06 25.88
N ARG A 413 -14.45 6.93 25.39
CA ARG A 413 -14.63 7.64 24.11
C ARG A 413 -14.53 6.66 22.94
N VAL A 414 -13.51 5.79 22.93
CA VAL A 414 -13.35 4.76 21.90
C VAL A 414 -14.62 3.91 21.78
N ARG A 415 -15.09 3.33 22.90
CA ARG A 415 -16.33 2.53 22.89
C ARG A 415 -17.55 3.29 22.36
N ARG A 416 -17.66 4.59 22.66
CA ARG A 416 -18.77 5.42 22.15
C ARG A 416 -18.67 5.62 20.64
N TYR A 417 -17.49 5.91 20.11
CA TYR A 417 -17.29 6.08 18.66
C TYR A 417 -17.56 4.77 17.92
N LEU A 418 -17.00 3.66 18.39
CA LEU A 418 -17.22 2.34 17.77
C LEU A 418 -18.71 1.95 17.78
N ALA A 419 -19.41 2.14 18.90
CA ALA A 419 -20.86 1.92 18.96
C ALA A 419 -21.64 2.88 18.04
N GLY A 420 -21.08 4.05 17.72
CA GLY A 420 -21.60 4.96 16.70
C GLY A 420 -21.51 4.36 15.31
N PHE A 421 -20.33 3.85 14.94
CA PHE A 421 -20.10 3.19 13.66
C PHE A 421 -20.93 1.92 13.48
N ASP A 422 -21.16 1.15 14.56
CA ASP A 422 -22.06 -0.01 14.51
C ASP A 422 -23.49 0.39 14.11
N ARG A 423 -23.98 1.55 14.58
CA ARG A 423 -25.29 2.09 14.17
C ARG A 423 -25.29 2.55 12.72
N VAL A 424 -24.20 3.16 12.25
CA VAL A 424 -24.05 3.58 10.85
C VAL A 424 -24.10 2.37 9.91
N GLU A 425 -23.39 1.29 10.23
CA GLU A 425 -23.43 0.03 9.45
C GLU A 425 -24.82 -0.62 9.47
N THR A 426 -25.49 -0.62 10.63
CA THR A 426 -26.89 -1.10 10.71
C THR A 426 -27.78 -0.31 9.74
N ARG A 427 -27.60 1.02 9.71
CA ARG A 427 -28.38 1.89 8.83
C ARG A 427 -28.02 1.71 7.35
N PHE A 428 -26.77 1.40 7.02
CA PHE A 428 -26.41 1.00 5.65
C PHE A 428 -27.22 -0.22 5.22
N ALA A 429 -27.24 -1.27 6.04
CA ALA A 429 -27.98 -2.49 5.74
C ALA A 429 -29.50 -2.22 5.56
N GLU A 430 -30.10 -1.40 6.43
CA GLU A 430 -31.51 -1.00 6.34
C GLU A 430 -31.82 -0.22 5.04
N VAL A 431 -30.95 0.73 4.66
CA VAL A 431 -31.13 1.53 3.44
C VAL A 431 -30.94 0.66 2.20
N GLU A 432 -29.90 -0.18 2.16
CA GLU A 432 -29.65 -1.11 1.05
C GLU A 432 -30.76 -2.14 0.88
N GLU A 433 -31.29 -2.71 1.98
CA GLU A 433 -32.42 -3.64 1.91
C GLU A 433 -33.64 -2.95 1.29
N ARG A 434 -33.96 -1.75 1.76
CA ARG A 434 -35.08 -0.97 1.22
C ARG A 434 -34.87 -0.56 -0.24
N ASP A 435 -33.63 -0.23 -0.64
CA ASP A 435 -33.33 0.19 -2.00
C ASP A 435 -33.22 -1.01 -2.97
N ARG A 436 -32.77 -2.19 -2.51
CA ARG A 436 -32.91 -3.47 -3.23
C ARG A 436 -34.38 -3.81 -3.48
N MET A 437 -35.24 -3.61 -2.48
CA MET A 437 -36.69 -3.75 -2.67
C MET A 437 -37.26 -2.71 -3.66
N ARG A 438 -36.61 -1.55 -3.81
CA ARG A 438 -37.00 -0.47 -4.74
C ARG A 438 -36.29 -0.52 -6.10
N ASN A 439 -35.43 -1.53 -6.33
CA ASN A 439 -34.70 -1.77 -7.58
C ASN A 439 -33.99 -0.51 -8.13
N TRP A 440 -33.15 0.11 -7.29
CA TRP A 440 -32.52 1.40 -7.60
C TRP A 440 -31.54 1.34 -8.79
N GLN A 441 -31.91 1.99 -9.89
CA GLN A 441 -31.04 2.39 -11.01
C GLN A 441 -31.31 3.86 -11.31
N PRO A 442 -30.33 4.63 -11.84
CA PRO A 442 -30.60 5.98 -12.34
C PRO A 442 -31.79 5.93 -13.30
N PRO A 443 -32.88 6.67 -13.02
CA PRO A 443 -34.12 6.52 -13.74
C PRO A 443 -34.03 7.09 -15.16
N VAL A 444 -32.98 7.84 -15.48
CA VAL A 444 -32.68 8.42 -16.79
C VAL A 444 -31.16 8.32 -17.02
N ASP A 445 -30.75 7.84 -18.21
CA ASP A 445 -29.35 7.76 -18.60
C ASP A 445 -28.88 8.91 -19.52
N GLY A 446 -27.56 9.04 -19.68
CA GLY A 446 -26.97 10.12 -20.47
C GLY A 446 -27.27 10.05 -21.96
N ASP A 447 -27.37 8.83 -22.51
CA ASP A 447 -27.61 8.64 -23.93
C ASP A 447 -29.06 8.98 -24.28
N GLU A 448 -30.00 8.72 -23.37
CA GLU A 448 -31.39 9.14 -23.46
C GLU A 448 -31.53 10.66 -23.46
N ILE A 449 -30.83 11.35 -22.53
CA ILE A 449 -30.79 12.82 -22.48
C ILE A 449 -30.27 13.38 -23.81
N GLN A 450 -29.15 12.87 -24.30
CA GLN A 450 -28.57 13.31 -25.58
C GLN A 450 -29.55 13.10 -26.75
N ARG A 451 -30.10 11.89 -26.90
CA ARG A 451 -30.99 11.55 -28.02
C ARG A 451 -32.29 12.36 -28.00
N ARG A 452 -32.95 12.47 -26.84
CA ARG A 452 -34.27 13.10 -26.75
C ARG A 452 -34.21 14.62 -26.73
N LEU A 453 -33.14 15.21 -26.18
CA LEU A 453 -32.97 16.66 -26.09
C LEU A 453 -32.11 17.25 -27.22
N GLY A 454 -31.52 16.39 -28.07
CA GLY A 454 -30.65 16.83 -29.17
C GLY A 454 -29.34 17.47 -28.68
N LEU A 455 -28.88 17.09 -27.49
CA LEU A 455 -27.65 17.60 -26.89
C LEU A 455 -26.47 16.72 -27.30
N GLY A 456 -25.32 17.35 -27.59
CA GLY A 456 -24.05 16.65 -27.75
C GLY A 456 -23.51 16.17 -26.39
N GLU A 457 -22.49 15.32 -26.43
CA GLU A 457 -21.72 14.97 -25.23
C GLU A 457 -21.08 16.25 -24.66
N GLY A 458 -21.31 16.53 -23.37
CA GLY A 458 -20.81 17.76 -22.77
C GLY A 458 -21.32 18.01 -21.36
N VAL A 459 -20.92 19.15 -20.80
CA VAL A 459 -21.19 19.55 -19.41
C VAL A 459 -22.69 19.64 -19.10
N ALA A 460 -23.51 20.12 -20.04
CA ALA A 460 -24.96 20.22 -19.84
C ALA A 460 -25.62 18.86 -19.57
N VAL A 461 -25.22 17.80 -20.30
CA VAL A 461 -25.70 16.44 -20.06
C VAL A 461 -25.23 15.93 -18.71
N GLY A 462 -23.98 16.20 -18.35
CA GLY A 462 -23.44 15.89 -17.03
C GLY A 462 -24.23 16.54 -15.90
N MET A 463 -24.55 17.83 -16.02
CA MET A 463 -25.37 18.57 -15.04
C MET A 463 -26.76 17.96 -14.90
N LEU A 464 -27.45 17.64 -16.00
CA LEU A 464 -28.79 17.05 -15.93
C LEU A 464 -28.78 15.68 -15.24
N LYS A 465 -27.83 14.81 -15.57
CA LYS A 465 -27.66 13.53 -14.88
C LYS A 465 -27.46 13.73 -13.39
N GLU A 466 -26.59 14.66 -13.03
CA GLU A 466 -26.23 14.94 -11.65
C GLU A 466 -27.40 15.54 -10.86
N TRP A 467 -28.11 16.52 -11.42
CA TRP A 467 -29.25 17.15 -10.77
C TRP A 467 -30.43 16.20 -10.60
N VAL A 468 -30.71 15.33 -11.58
CA VAL A 468 -31.71 14.27 -11.42
C VAL A 468 -31.28 13.34 -10.29
N ARG A 469 -30.02 12.89 -10.29
CA ARG A 469 -29.49 12.04 -9.24
C ARG A 469 -29.70 12.68 -7.86
N GLU A 470 -29.32 13.95 -7.68
CA GLU A 470 -29.50 14.66 -6.42
C GLU A 470 -30.97 14.82 -6.03
N ALA A 471 -31.85 15.19 -6.96
CA ALA A 471 -33.28 15.36 -6.67
C ALA A 471 -33.94 14.04 -6.24
N VAL A 472 -33.50 12.90 -6.80
CA VAL A 472 -33.98 11.59 -6.37
C VAL A 472 -33.38 11.19 -5.01
N LEU A 473 -32.11 11.53 -4.74
CA LEU A 473 -31.47 11.28 -3.45
C LEU A 473 -32.15 12.04 -2.30
N GLU A 474 -32.45 13.33 -2.50
CA GLU A 474 -33.16 14.20 -1.55
C GLU A 474 -34.66 13.86 -1.42
N GLY A 475 -35.18 12.97 -2.27
CA GLY A 475 -36.59 12.56 -2.27
C GLY A 475 -37.54 13.60 -2.88
N GLU A 476 -37.01 14.61 -3.57
CA GLU A 476 -37.79 15.57 -4.36
C GLU A 476 -38.46 14.89 -5.55
N VAL A 477 -37.76 13.92 -6.14
CA VAL A 477 -38.21 13.17 -7.31
C VAL A 477 -38.24 11.67 -6.99
N PRO A 478 -39.35 10.95 -7.26
CA PRO A 478 -39.37 9.49 -7.15
C PRO A 478 -38.33 8.84 -8.05
N ASN A 479 -37.79 7.68 -7.63
CA ASN A 479 -36.86 6.91 -8.46
C ASN A 479 -37.58 6.12 -9.57
N GLU A 480 -38.28 6.85 -10.41
CA GLU A 480 -39.08 6.36 -11.52
C GLU A 480 -38.75 7.19 -12.77
N HIS A 481 -38.79 6.54 -13.94
CA HIS A 481 -38.41 7.17 -15.21
C HIS A 481 -39.20 8.45 -15.49
N ASP A 482 -40.53 8.39 -15.41
CA ASP A 482 -41.39 9.51 -15.81
C ASP A 482 -41.22 10.77 -14.93
N PRO A 483 -41.24 10.69 -13.58
CA PRO A 483 -40.95 11.85 -12.73
C PRO A 483 -39.55 12.42 -12.91
N ALA A 484 -38.53 11.55 -13.07
CA ALA A 484 -37.16 11.99 -13.33
C ALA A 484 -37.01 12.66 -14.69
N TRP A 485 -37.67 12.15 -15.72
CA TRP A 485 -37.69 12.76 -17.04
C TRP A 485 -38.41 14.11 -17.04
N ALA A 486 -39.49 14.25 -16.27
CA ALA A 486 -40.15 15.53 -16.08
C ALA A 486 -39.22 16.57 -15.43
N TYR A 487 -38.43 16.16 -14.44
CA TYR A 487 -37.41 17.00 -13.81
C TYR A 487 -36.29 17.39 -14.79
N VAL A 488 -35.84 16.48 -15.66
CA VAL A 488 -34.90 16.79 -16.74
C VAL A 488 -35.43 17.90 -17.65
N LEU A 489 -36.70 17.82 -18.06
CA LEU A 489 -37.32 18.80 -18.94
C LEU A 489 -37.43 20.18 -18.27
N ASP A 490 -37.75 20.22 -16.98
CA ASP A 490 -37.79 21.46 -16.18
C ASP A 490 -36.43 22.15 -16.13
N ARG A 491 -35.36 21.36 -15.93
CA ARG A 491 -33.98 21.89 -15.77
C ARG A 491 -33.18 22.00 -17.07
N GLN A 492 -33.70 21.54 -18.20
CA GLN A 492 -32.97 21.50 -19.48
C GLN A 492 -32.44 22.87 -19.89
N ALA A 493 -33.30 23.90 -19.87
CA ALA A 493 -32.93 25.23 -20.35
C ALA A 493 -31.76 25.81 -19.52
N GLU A 494 -31.78 25.57 -18.22
CA GLU A 494 -30.72 25.98 -17.33
C GLU A 494 -29.42 25.22 -17.56
N ALA A 495 -29.47 23.89 -17.67
CA ALA A 495 -28.29 23.07 -17.93
C ALA A 495 -27.60 23.45 -19.25
N VAL A 496 -28.38 23.72 -20.31
CA VAL A 496 -27.85 24.19 -21.60
C VAL A 496 -27.18 25.55 -21.46
N ARG A 497 -27.82 26.49 -20.74
CA ARG A 497 -27.27 27.83 -20.49
C ARG A 497 -25.93 27.75 -19.74
N ARG A 498 -25.89 26.99 -18.64
CA ARG A 498 -24.68 26.81 -17.82
C ARG A 498 -23.59 26.05 -18.59
N GLY A 499 -23.97 25.06 -19.40
CA GLY A 499 -23.05 24.36 -20.31
C GLY A 499 -22.41 25.29 -21.35
N ALA A 500 -23.17 26.19 -21.95
CA ALA A 500 -22.65 27.17 -22.91
C ALA A 500 -21.65 28.15 -22.25
N LEU A 501 -21.95 28.60 -21.01
CA LEU A 501 -21.02 29.42 -20.21
C LEU A 501 -19.72 28.69 -19.94
N PHE A 502 -19.78 27.40 -19.59
CA PHE A 502 -18.60 26.58 -19.37
C PHE A 502 -17.75 26.46 -20.64
N GLU A 503 -18.36 26.14 -21.78
CA GLU A 503 -17.62 26.02 -23.05
C GLU A 503 -16.97 27.34 -23.46
N GLU A 504 -17.66 28.46 -23.25
CA GLU A 504 -17.11 29.78 -23.51
C GLU A 504 -15.92 30.09 -22.59
N ALA A 505 -16.03 29.76 -21.30
CA ALA A 505 -14.91 29.89 -20.36
C ALA A 505 -13.70 29.07 -20.84
N VAL A 506 -13.90 27.81 -21.20
CA VAL A 506 -12.82 26.95 -21.72
C VAL A 506 -12.21 27.52 -23.01
N ARG A 507 -13.03 28.12 -23.88
CA ARG A 507 -12.57 28.76 -25.12
C ARG A 507 -11.81 30.07 -24.87
N THR A 508 -12.06 30.78 -23.78
CA THR A 508 -11.48 32.11 -23.51
C THR A 508 -10.28 32.08 -22.58
N LEU A 509 -10.22 31.16 -21.63
CA LEU A 509 -9.11 31.05 -20.67
C LEU A 509 -7.77 30.72 -21.36
N ARG A 510 -6.70 31.40 -20.96
CA ARG A 510 -5.35 31.25 -21.54
C ARG A 510 -4.29 31.14 -20.44
N GLY A 511 -3.16 30.50 -20.77
CA GLY A 511 -2.01 30.41 -19.86
C GLY A 511 -2.37 29.85 -18.48
N PRO A 512 -1.94 30.49 -17.37
CA PRO A 512 -2.22 30.06 -15.99
C PRO A 512 -3.70 29.88 -15.68
N GLN A 513 -4.58 30.68 -16.32
CA GLN A 513 -6.03 30.65 -16.09
C GLN A 513 -6.67 29.31 -16.48
N ARG A 514 -6.04 28.51 -17.34
CA ARG A 514 -6.53 27.17 -17.70
C ARG A 514 -6.57 26.22 -16.50
N SER A 515 -5.81 26.48 -15.45
CA SER A 515 -5.87 25.68 -14.22
C SER A 515 -7.20 25.83 -13.47
N ALA A 516 -7.91 26.95 -13.65
CA ALA A 516 -9.21 27.23 -13.03
C ALA A 516 -10.40 26.52 -13.71
N ILE A 517 -10.19 25.81 -14.83
CA ILE A 517 -11.27 25.12 -15.57
C ILE A 517 -12.06 24.16 -14.66
N GLY A 518 -11.37 23.48 -13.73
CA GLY A 518 -12.02 22.58 -12.77
C GLY A 518 -12.95 23.34 -11.81
N ALA A 519 -12.48 24.43 -11.22
CA ALA A 519 -13.25 25.26 -10.31
C ALA A 519 -14.47 25.90 -11.00
N VAL A 520 -14.28 26.41 -12.23
CA VAL A 520 -15.40 26.95 -13.04
C VAL A 520 -16.44 25.88 -13.33
N LYS A 521 -16.02 24.64 -13.60
CA LYS A 521 -16.96 23.53 -13.77
C LYS A 521 -17.76 23.30 -12.49
N GLU A 522 -17.12 23.16 -11.33
CA GLU A 522 -17.81 22.91 -10.06
C GLU A 522 -18.78 24.05 -9.70
N ALA A 523 -18.34 25.30 -9.80
CA ALA A 523 -19.17 26.46 -9.50
C ALA A 523 -20.43 26.52 -10.37
N LEU A 524 -20.29 26.25 -11.68
CA LEU A 524 -21.45 26.21 -12.58
C LEU A 524 -22.41 25.05 -12.26
N PHE A 525 -21.96 23.96 -11.64
CA PHE A 525 -22.85 22.85 -11.27
C PHE A 525 -23.68 23.16 -10.02
N TRP A 526 -23.08 23.81 -9.03
CA TRP A 526 -23.61 23.83 -7.66
C TRP A 526 -23.97 25.21 -7.13
N ASP A 527 -23.37 26.27 -7.67
CA ASP A 527 -23.61 27.62 -7.16
C ASP A 527 -24.83 28.26 -7.84
N ASP A 528 -25.28 29.36 -7.23
CA ASP A 528 -26.31 30.21 -7.80
C ASP A 528 -25.72 31.07 -8.93
N VAL A 529 -25.94 30.64 -10.17
CA VAL A 529 -25.45 31.32 -11.36
C VAL A 529 -26.49 32.34 -11.79
N PRO A 530 -26.15 33.64 -11.84
CA PRO A 530 -27.09 34.67 -12.26
C PRO A 530 -27.76 34.37 -13.60
N GLU A 531 -29.04 34.71 -13.74
CA GLU A 531 -29.77 34.52 -14.99
C GLU A 531 -29.33 35.50 -16.09
N ASP A 532 -28.90 36.71 -15.69
CA ASP A 532 -28.37 37.71 -16.61
C ASP A 532 -27.01 37.29 -17.16
N GLU A 533 -26.85 37.35 -18.48
CA GLU A 533 -25.66 36.84 -19.17
C GLU A 533 -24.38 37.58 -18.79
N ALA A 534 -24.44 38.90 -18.57
CA ALA A 534 -23.28 39.69 -18.18
C ALA A 534 -22.87 39.38 -16.74
N ALA A 535 -23.86 39.24 -15.84
CA ALA A 535 -23.63 38.83 -14.46
C ALA A 535 -23.09 37.39 -14.36
N ALA A 536 -23.60 36.45 -15.18
CA ALA A 536 -23.10 35.08 -15.21
C ALA A 536 -21.66 34.98 -15.72
N ARG A 537 -21.29 35.78 -16.74
CA ARG A 537 -19.91 35.90 -17.20
C ARG A 537 -19.00 36.49 -16.13
N ALA A 538 -19.48 37.51 -15.41
CA ALA A 538 -18.74 38.10 -14.29
C ALA A 538 -18.54 37.12 -13.14
N PHE A 539 -19.55 36.29 -12.83
CA PHE A 539 -19.46 35.20 -11.87
C PHE A 539 -18.39 34.18 -12.27
N VAL A 540 -18.36 33.74 -13.52
CA VAL A 540 -17.30 32.84 -14.01
C VAL A 540 -15.92 33.49 -13.86
N GLN A 541 -15.80 34.78 -14.17
CA GLN A 541 -14.54 35.51 -14.00
C GLN A 541 -14.11 35.63 -12.53
N SER A 542 -15.06 35.81 -11.59
CA SER A 542 -14.74 35.86 -10.16
C SER A 542 -14.25 34.51 -9.67
N VAL A 543 -14.87 33.41 -10.08
CA VAL A 543 -14.42 32.04 -9.75
C VAL A 543 -13.01 31.78 -10.30
N VAL A 544 -12.71 32.24 -11.52
CA VAL A 544 -11.36 32.14 -12.10
C VAL A 544 -10.35 32.96 -11.30
N ALA A 545 -10.71 34.18 -10.89
CA ALA A 545 -9.82 35.04 -10.12
C ALA A 545 -9.54 34.46 -8.73
N GLU A 546 -10.55 33.91 -8.07
CA GLU A 546 -10.44 33.25 -6.77
C GLU A 546 -9.52 32.02 -6.86
N ALA A 547 -9.78 31.13 -7.83
CA ALA A 547 -8.95 29.94 -8.05
C ALA A 547 -7.49 30.25 -8.42
N LEU A 548 -7.22 31.44 -8.98
CA LEU A 548 -5.85 31.90 -9.25
C LEU A 548 -5.21 32.56 -8.03
N ALA A 549 -5.97 33.33 -7.26
CA ALA A 549 -5.50 33.96 -6.02
C ALA A 549 -5.13 32.93 -4.95
N GLU A 550 -5.90 31.84 -4.85
CA GLU A 550 -5.56 30.69 -4.01
C GLU A 550 -4.23 30.04 -4.38
N ARG A 551 -3.76 30.27 -5.62
CA ARG A 551 -2.57 29.66 -6.20
C ARG A 551 -1.34 30.57 -6.21
N GLU A 552 -1.52 31.88 -6.13
CA GLU A 552 -0.46 32.88 -5.98
C GLU A 552 -0.14 33.17 -4.49
N GLY A 553 -1.01 32.70 -3.57
CA GLY A 553 -0.76 32.66 -2.12
C GLY A 553 -0.08 31.38 -1.63
N ASP A 554 0.08 30.37 -2.50
CA ASP A 554 0.97 29.21 -2.39
C ASP A 554 2.35 29.54 -2.99
#